data_AF-A0AAV3K4A0-F1
#
_entry.id   AF-A0AAV3K4A0-F1
#
_cell.length_a   1.000
_cell.length_b   1.000
_cell.length_c   1.000
_cell.angle_alpha   90.00
_cell.angle_beta   90.00
_cell.angle_gamma   90.00
#
_symmetry.space_group_name_H-M   'P 1'
#
loop_
_entity.id
_entity.type
_entity.pdbx_description
1 polymer ?
#
loop_
_entity_poly.entity_id
_entity_poly.type
_entity_poly.pdbx_seq_one_letter_code
_entity_poly.pdbx_strand_id
1 'polypeptide(L)'
;MKKIITLLLFFCMTVTLTACSQKEIYLTPEVTGYIYNNATKEPLRQQKGFIGFNSLTPNDAPELVLNKDGSFTLKPIAKKYYFFKPDMQAYSNMAALIYISFDGFKVKDIDYSEEKYKRIKADEGEFRPYKKVNLGVVYLDPEK
;
A
#
# COMPACT_ATOMS: atom_id res chain seq x y z
N MET A 1 7.77 -6.07 -51.60
CA MET A 1 8.30 -6.99 -50.57
C MET A 1 9.26 -6.30 -49.59
N LYS A 2 10.40 -5.72 -50.03
CA LYS A 2 11.34 -5.00 -49.12
C LYS A 2 10.65 -3.95 -48.22
N LYS A 3 9.82 -3.06 -48.78
CA LYS A 3 9.11 -2.02 -48.00
C LYS A 3 8.14 -2.56 -46.94
N ILE A 4 7.49 -3.69 -47.20
CA ILE A 4 6.57 -4.35 -46.27
C ILE A 4 7.37 -5.00 -45.13
N ILE A 5 8.46 -5.68 -45.45
CA ILE A 5 9.37 -6.29 -44.46
C ILE A 5 9.97 -5.21 -43.55
N THR A 6 10.38 -4.06 -44.11
CA THR A 6 10.90 -2.93 -43.32
C THR A 6 9.83 -2.34 -42.39
N LEU A 7 8.59 -2.19 -42.85
CA LEU A 7 7.48 -1.71 -42.02
C LEU A 7 7.16 -2.67 -40.86
N LEU A 8 7.19 -3.98 -41.14
CA LEU A 8 6.92 -5.03 -40.15
C LEU A 8 8.03 -5.12 -39.09
N LEU A 9 9.29 -4.93 -39.50
CA LEU A 9 10.43 -4.83 -38.57
C LEU A 9 10.33 -3.57 -37.69
N PHE A 10 9.94 -2.43 -38.26
CA PHE A 10 9.73 -1.19 -37.49
C PHE A 10 8.61 -1.34 -36.46
N PHE A 11 7.50 -1.99 -36.84
CA PHE A 11 6.39 -2.30 -35.92
C PHE A 11 6.79 -3.30 -34.84
N CYS A 12 7.52 -4.36 -35.17
CA CYS A 12 8.07 -5.29 -34.17
C CYS A 12 8.99 -4.57 -33.18
N MET A 13 9.83 -3.65 -33.65
CA MET A 13 10.79 -2.93 -32.81
C MET A 13 10.11 -1.94 -31.84
N THR A 14 8.99 -1.30 -32.24
CA THR A 14 8.23 -0.44 -31.32
C THR A 14 7.43 -1.23 -30.29
N VAL A 15 6.87 -2.38 -30.68
CA VAL A 15 6.14 -3.26 -29.74
C VAL A 15 7.10 -3.87 -28.71
N THR A 16 8.31 -4.29 -29.10
CA THR A 16 9.30 -4.86 -28.18
C THR A 16 9.89 -3.83 -27.22
N LEU A 17 9.97 -2.55 -27.58
CA LEU A 17 10.44 -1.49 -26.67
C LEU A 17 9.47 -1.23 -25.51
N THR A 18 8.15 -1.23 -25.78
CA THR A 18 7.14 -1.07 -24.72
C THR A 18 6.99 -2.30 -23.84
N ALA A 19 7.43 -3.47 -24.34
CA ALA A 19 7.46 -4.75 -23.62
C ALA A 19 8.43 -4.77 -22.44
N CYS A 20 9.55 -4.07 -22.57
CA CYS A 20 10.65 -4.14 -21.62
C CYS A 20 10.48 -3.20 -20.41
N SER A 21 9.51 -2.28 -20.47
CA SER A 21 9.22 -1.36 -19.37
C SER A 21 8.30 -2.03 -18.33
N GLN A 22 8.87 -2.40 -17.18
CA GLN A 22 8.08 -2.85 -16.04
C GLN A 22 7.31 -1.66 -15.46
N LYS A 23 6.00 -1.80 -15.35
CA LYS A 23 5.08 -0.86 -14.72
C LYS A 23 4.66 -1.38 -13.35
N GLU A 24 4.15 -0.49 -12.52
CA GLU A 24 3.69 -0.81 -11.18
C GLU A 24 2.34 -0.14 -10.89
N ILE A 25 1.46 -0.86 -10.20
CA ILE A 25 0.18 -0.35 -9.71
C ILE A 25 0.09 -0.55 -8.19
N TYR A 26 -0.24 0.51 -7.47
CA TYR A 26 -0.33 0.51 -6.01
C TYR A 26 -1.74 0.13 -5.57
N LEU A 27 -1.85 -1.02 -4.91
CA LEU A 27 -3.10 -1.53 -4.36
C LEU A 27 -3.48 -0.77 -3.09
N THR A 28 -2.50 -0.48 -2.23
CA THR A 28 -2.69 0.23 -0.96
C THR A 28 -1.88 1.53 -0.93
N PRO A 29 -2.23 2.50 -0.06
CA PRO A 29 -1.40 3.69 0.15
C PRO A 29 -0.15 3.36 0.98
N GLU A 30 0.83 4.26 0.97
CA GLU A 30 1.79 4.31 2.08
C GLU A 30 1.07 4.84 3.32
N VAL A 31 1.27 4.22 4.46
CA VAL A 31 0.67 4.68 5.72
C VAL A 31 1.79 5.09 6.67
N THR A 32 1.67 6.29 7.22
CA THR A 32 2.57 6.80 8.26
C THR A 32 1.77 7.16 9.50
N GLY A 33 2.41 7.11 10.65
CA GLY A 33 1.79 7.58 11.89
C GLY A 33 2.71 7.35 13.08
N TYR A 34 2.13 7.53 14.27
CA TYR A 34 2.79 7.29 15.54
C TYR A 34 1.92 6.39 16.40
N ILE A 35 2.54 5.47 17.13
CA ILE A 35 1.84 4.59 18.07
C ILE A 35 2.13 5.02 19.50
N TYR A 36 1.06 5.28 20.27
CA TYR A 36 1.13 5.76 21.64
C TYR A 36 0.32 4.85 22.56
N ASN A 37 0.78 4.72 23.80
CA ASN A 37 0.05 4.04 24.85
C ASN A 37 -1.07 4.97 25.34
N ASN A 38 -2.33 4.51 25.29
CA ASN A 38 -3.45 5.33 25.68
C ASN A 38 -3.48 5.64 27.19
N ALA A 39 -2.93 4.77 28.04
CA ALA A 39 -2.87 4.95 29.49
C ALA A 39 -1.79 5.94 29.90
N THR A 40 -0.56 5.78 29.39
CA THR A 40 0.57 6.65 29.78
C THR A 40 0.69 7.92 28.94
N LYS A 41 0.04 7.96 27.77
CA LYS A 41 0.20 8.99 26.73
C LYS A 41 1.63 9.11 26.18
N GLU A 42 2.44 8.09 26.38
CA GLU A 42 3.81 8.02 25.86
C GLU A 42 3.88 7.22 24.55
N PRO A 43 4.83 7.52 23.65
CA PRO A 43 5.03 6.73 22.44
C PRO A 43 5.54 5.32 22.78
N LEU A 44 5.09 4.33 22.00
CA LEU A 44 5.68 2.99 22.03
C LEU A 44 7.02 3.06 21.26
N ARG A 45 8.14 3.02 21.99
CA ARG A 45 9.47 3.25 21.39
C ARG A 45 10.13 1.91 21.05
N GLN A 46 10.56 1.76 19.80
CA GLN A 46 11.35 0.60 19.35
C GLN A 46 10.69 -0.77 19.61
N GLN A 47 9.37 -0.77 19.78
CA GLN A 47 8.60 -2.00 19.98
C GLN A 47 8.34 -2.67 18.62
N LYS A 48 8.37 -4.00 18.63
CA LYS A 48 7.95 -4.83 17.50
C LYS A 48 6.44 -5.06 17.57
N GLY A 49 5.79 -5.00 16.41
CA GLY A 49 4.39 -5.33 16.27
C GLY A 49 4.02 -5.51 14.81
N PHE A 50 2.74 -5.76 14.58
CA PHE A 50 2.20 -5.97 13.25
C PHE A 50 1.32 -4.79 12.86
N ILE A 51 1.63 -4.19 11.71
CA ILE A 51 0.80 -3.16 11.07
C ILE A 51 0.61 -3.59 9.63
N GLY A 52 -0.64 -3.72 9.20
CA GLY A 52 -0.95 -4.26 7.87
C GLY A 52 -2.30 -3.82 7.33
N PHE A 53 -2.57 -4.15 6.07
CA PHE A 53 -3.86 -4.00 5.42
C PHE A 53 -4.64 -5.30 5.56
N ASN A 54 -5.84 -5.23 6.09
CA ASN A 54 -6.69 -6.40 6.27
C ASN A 54 -6.90 -7.11 4.91
N SER A 55 -6.75 -8.43 4.88
CA SER A 55 -6.89 -9.31 3.70
C SER A 55 -5.88 -9.06 2.57
N LEU A 56 -4.94 -8.13 2.73
CA LEU A 56 -3.95 -7.76 1.73
C LEU A 56 -2.52 -7.96 2.20
N THR A 57 -2.25 -7.80 3.49
CA THR A 57 -0.94 -8.12 4.06
C THR A 57 -0.75 -9.64 4.06
N PRO A 58 0.36 -10.15 3.50
CA PRO A 58 0.70 -11.56 3.55
C PRO A 58 0.81 -12.09 4.97
N ASN A 59 0.45 -13.36 5.20
CA ASN A 59 0.56 -14.00 6.53
C ASN A 59 2.01 -14.08 7.05
N ASP A 60 2.98 -14.06 6.14
CA ASP A 60 4.42 -14.08 6.39
C ASP A 60 5.04 -12.67 6.39
N ALA A 61 4.23 -11.62 6.41
CA ALA A 61 4.73 -10.25 6.43
C ALA A 61 5.55 -10.03 7.72
N PRO A 62 6.75 -9.43 7.61
CA PRO A 62 7.61 -9.20 8.76
C PRO A 62 6.98 -8.21 9.72
N GLU A 63 7.22 -8.41 11.02
CA GLU A 63 6.89 -7.42 12.04
C GLU A 63 7.59 -6.09 11.76
N LEU A 64 6.86 -5.01 12.01
CA LEU A 64 7.38 -3.66 11.94
C LEU A 64 7.99 -3.28 13.29
N VAL A 65 9.17 -2.66 13.25
CA VAL A 65 9.81 -2.06 14.44
C VAL A 65 9.53 -0.56 14.42
N LEU A 66 8.93 -0.04 15.48
CA LEU A 66 8.70 1.40 15.63
C LEU A 66 10.02 2.16 15.77
N ASN A 67 10.03 3.42 15.37
CA ASN A 67 11.17 4.30 15.64
C ASN A 67 11.23 4.69 17.12
N LYS A 68 12.30 5.39 17.52
CA LYS A 68 12.51 5.86 18.90
C LYS A 68 11.44 6.85 19.38
N ASP A 69 10.79 7.54 18.47
CA ASP A 69 9.68 8.46 18.72
C ASP A 69 8.30 7.79 18.59
N GLY A 70 8.26 6.47 18.37
CA GLY A 70 7.03 5.71 18.12
C GLY A 70 6.46 5.86 16.71
N SER A 71 7.17 6.53 15.80
CA SER A 71 6.74 6.64 14.41
C SER A 71 6.90 5.33 13.63
N PHE A 72 6.09 5.16 12.59
CA PHE A 72 6.18 4.06 11.64
C PHE A 72 5.87 4.51 10.21
N THR A 73 6.35 3.71 9.25
CA THR A 73 5.97 3.76 7.85
C THR A 73 5.64 2.36 7.37
N LEU A 74 4.36 2.12 7.05
CA LEU A 74 3.91 0.92 6.34
C LEU A 74 4.00 1.19 4.84
N LYS A 75 4.83 0.39 4.16
CA LYS A 75 5.01 0.47 2.71
C LYS A 75 3.72 0.03 2.00
N PRO A 76 3.39 0.65 0.86
CA PRO A 76 2.25 0.21 0.07
C PRO A 76 2.52 -1.14 -0.58
N ILE A 77 1.43 -1.87 -0.79
CA ILE A 77 1.42 -3.12 -1.55
C ILE A 77 1.19 -2.74 -3.02
N ALA A 78 2.10 -3.20 -3.88
CA ALA A 78 2.07 -2.93 -5.30
C ALA A 78 2.16 -4.21 -6.14
N LYS A 79 1.58 -4.18 -7.33
CA LYS A 79 1.70 -5.24 -8.34
C LYS A 79 2.45 -4.71 -9.54
N LYS A 80 3.46 -5.47 -9.97
CA LYS A 80 4.22 -5.16 -11.17
C LYS A 80 3.61 -5.85 -12.38
N TYR A 81 3.62 -5.18 -13.52
CA TYR A 81 3.13 -5.71 -14.79
C TYR A 81 3.90 -5.13 -15.96
N TYR A 82 3.84 -5.78 -17.12
CA TYR A 82 4.50 -5.30 -18.35
C TYR A 82 3.44 -4.88 -19.38
N PHE A 83 2.66 -5.85 -19.86
CA PHE A 83 1.60 -5.63 -20.84
C PHE A 83 0.20 -5.67 -20.26
N PHE A 84 -0.15 -6.76 -19.58
CA PHE A 84 -1.48 -6.95 -19.03
C PHE A 84 -1.59 -6.27 -17.68
N LYS A 85 -2.40 -5.22 -17.60
CA LYS A 85 -2.72 -4.57 -16.33
C LYS A 85 -3.46 -5.59 -15.45
N PRO A 86 -3.12 -5.69 -14.15
CA PRO A 86 -3.88 -6.51 -13.21
C PRO A 86 -5.35 -6.09 -13.21
N ASP A 87 -6.25 -7.07 -13.12
CA ASP A 87 -7.67 -6.79 -12.92
C ASP A 87 -7.87 -6.11 -11.56
N MET A 88 -8.29 -4.84 -11.61
CA MET A 88 -8.47 -4.02 -10.41
C MET A 88 -9.80 -4.29 -9.70
N GLN A 89 -10.76 -4.95 -10.37
CA GLN A 89 -12.07 -5.26 -9.79
C GLN A 89 -11.96 -6.27 -8.63
N ALA A 90 -10.98 -7.18 -8.70
CA ALA A 90 -10.65 -8.06 -7.58
C ALA A 90 -10.21 -7.28 -6.31
N TYR A 91 -9.69 -6.06 -6.47
CA TYR A 91 -9.16 -5.23 -5.37
C TYR A 91 -10.13 -4.11 -4.93
N SER A 92 -11.13 -3.77 -5.75
CA SER A 92 -12.11 -2.73 -5.40
C SER A 92 -12.91 -3.08 -4.16
N ASN A 93 -13.19 -4.37 -3.95
CA ASN A 93 -14.02 -4.88 -2.86
C ASN A 93 -13.26 -5.15 -1.55
N MET A 94 -11.93 -4.98 -1.53
CA MET A 94 -11.14 -5.20 -0.32
C MET A 94 -11.40 -4.13 0.73
N ALA A 95 -11.53 -4.55 1.99
CA ALA A 95 -11.78 -3.63 3.10
C ALA A 95 -10.64 -2.60 3.21
N ALA A 96 -10.99 -1.33 3.38
CA ALA A 96 -10.02 -0.25 3.61
C ALA A 96 -9.66 -0.18 5.10
N LEU A 97 -9.14 -1.29 5.65
CA LEU A 97 -8.81 -1.40 7.08
C LEU A 97 -7.31 -1.59 7.26
N ILE A 98 -6.72 -0.77 8.14
CA ILE A 98 -5.37 -0.95 8.65
C ILE A 98 -5.48 -1.63 10.01
N TYR A 99 -4.93 -2.82 10.12
CA TYR A 99 -4.86 -3.61 11.34
C TYR A 99 -3.56 -3.30 12.08
N ILE A 100 -3.64 -3.06 13.39
CA ILE A 100 -2.52 -2.74 14.27
C ILE A 100 -2.56 -3.66 15.49
N SER A 101 -1.44 -4.35 15.75
CA SER A 101 -1.28 -5.24 16.90
C SER A 101 0.12 -5.13 17.48
N PHE A 102 0.20 -4.89 18.78
CA PHE A 102 1.44 -4.85 19.55
C PHE A 102 1.23 -5.64 20.83
N ASP A 103 2.23 -6.41 21.25
CA ASP A 103 2.13 -7.22 22.47
C ASP A 103 1.80 -6.34 23.70
N GLY A 104 0.86 -6.82 24.52
CA GLY A 104 0.33 -6.10 25.68
C GLY A 104 -0.71 -5.00 25.37
N PHE A 105 -1.10 -4.81 24.11
CA PHE A 105 -2.12 -3.86 23.68
C PHE A 105 -3.25 -4.51 22.91
N LYS A 106 -4.47 -3.98 23.09
CA LYS A 106 -5.63 -4.38 22.30
C LYS A 106 -5.38 -4.08 20.82
N VAL A 107 -5.74 -5.04 20.00
CA VAL A 107 -5.77 -4.90 18.54
C VAL A 107 -6.65 -3.71 18.15
N LYS A 108 -6.22 -2.96 17.15
CA LYS A 108 -6.95 -1.81 16.61
C LYS A 108 -7.02 -1.86 15.09
N ASP A 109 -8.24 -1.78 14.58
CA ASP A 109 -8.50 -1.57 13.16
C ASP A 109 -8.83 -0.10 12.91
N ILE A 110 -8.27 0.44 11.82
CA ILE A 110 -8.49 1.82 11.38
C ILE A 110 -9.05 1.80 9.97
N ASP A 111 -10.24 2.37 9.81
CA ASP A 111 -10.86 2.58 8.51
C ASP A 111 -10.26 3.80 7.79
N TYR A 112 -9.75 3.57 6.58
CA TYR A 112 -9.26 4.60 5.65
C TYR A 112 -10.08 4.63 4.35
N SER A 113 -11.33 4.16 4.39
CA SER A 113 -12.22 4.05 3.23
C SER A 113 -12.50 5.40 2.59
N GLU A 114 -12.62 6.49 3.36
CA GLU A 114 -12.76 7.84 2.80
C GLU A 114 -11.58 8.21 1.89
N GLU A 115 -10.35 7.94 2.34
CA GLU A 115 -9.12 8.15 1.57
C GLU A 115 -9.09 7.25 0.34
N LYS A 116 -9.56 5.99 0.48
CA LYS A 116 -9.70 5.04 -0.65
C LYS A 116 -10.70 5.54 -1.69
N TYR A 117 -11.88 6.04 -1.30
CA TYR A 117 -12.89 6.55 -2.24
C TYR A 117 -12.44 7.82 -2.95
N LYS A 118 -11.70 8.70 -2.26
CA LYS A 118 -11.02 9.86 -2.88
C LYS A 118 -10.01 9.43 -3.95
N ARG A 119 -9.45 8.21 -3.89
CA ARG A 119 -8.59 7.64 -4.94
C ARG A 119 -9.40 7.14 -6.15
N ILE A 120 -10.43 6.32 -5.92
CA ILE A 120 -11.24 5.72 -7.00
C ILE A 120 -11.81 6.80 -7.93
N LYS A 121 -12.35 7.89 -7.38
CA LYS A 121 -12.90 9.01 -8.18
C LYS A 121 -11.83 9.80 -8.95
N ALA A 122 -10.58 9.81 -8.48
CA ALA A 122 -9.48 10.50 -9.16
C ALA A 122 -8.86 9.66 -10.30
N ASP A 123 -8.99 8.34 -10.22
CA ASP A 123 -8.46 7.39 -11.21
C ASP A 123 -9.35 7.25 -12.47
N GLU A 124 -10.48 7.98 -12.55
CA GLU A 124 -11.34 8.07 -13.75
C GLU A 124 -10.73 8.93 -14.88
N GLY A 125 -9.51 9.46 -14.71
CA GLY A 125 -8.87 10.30 -15.75
C GLY A 125 -7.35 10.22 -15.83
N GLU A 126 -6.61 10.09 -14.73
CA GLU A 126 -5.15 10.08 -14.77
C GLU A 126 -4.56 9.26 -13.62
N PHE A 127 -3.60 8.39 -13.97
CA PHE A 127 -2.88 7.53 -13.06
C PHE A 127 -2.05 8.39 -12.08
N ARG A 128 -2.60 8.75 -10.91
CA ARG A 128 -1.85 9.50 -9.90
C ARG A 128 -1.05 8.53 -9.03
N PRO A 129 0.29 8.57 -9.07
CA PRO A 129 1.09 7.69 -8.24
C PRO A 129 1.01 8.21 -6.80
N TYR A 130 0.75 7.31 -5.87
CA TYR A 130 1.15 7.47 -4.47
C TYR A 130 0.47 8.59 -3.66
N LYS A 131 -0.71 8.32 -3.08
CA LYS A 131 -1.22 9.11 -1.95
C LYS A 131 -0.84 8.43 -0.64
N LYS A 132 -0.07 9.14 0.18
CA LYS A 132 0.25 8.78 1.56
C LYS A 132 -0.98 9.02 2.45
N VAL A 133 -1.24 8.12 3.38
CA VAL A 133 -2.23 8.28 4.46
C VAL A 133 -1.45 8.52 5.74
N ASN A 134 -1.68 9.67 6.38
CA ASN A 134 -1.11 9.97 7.69
C ASN A 134 -2.19 9.75 8.75
N LEU A 135 -1.98 8.77 9.63
CA LEU A 135 -2.90 8.46 10.73
C LEU A 135 -2.74 9.37 11.94
N GLY A 136 -1.72 10.25 11.94
CA GLY A 136 -1.38 11.06 13.11
C GLY A 136 -0.94 10.16 14.28
N VAL A 137 -1.49 10.42 15.46
CA VAL A 137 -1.22 9.62 16.67
C VAL A 137 -2.33 8.59 16.86
N VAL A 138 -1.95 7.33 16.82
CA VAL A 138 -2.82 6.20 17.15
C VAL A 138 -2.56 5.78 18.59
N TYR A 139 -3.53 6.03 19.45
CA TYR A 139 -3.52 5.51 20.81
C TYR A 139 -4.02 4.06 20.83
N LEU A 140 -3.22 3.17 21.44
CA LEU A 140 -3.57 1.78 21.71
C LEU A 140 -3.90 1.61 23.19
N ASP A 141 -5.01 0.92 23.46
CA ASP A 141 -5.41 0.58 24.82
C ASP A 141 -4.61 -0.64 25.30
N PRO A 142 -3.97 -0.59 26.48
CA PRO A 142 -3.40 -1.78 27.10
C PRO A 142 -4.46 -2.88 27.27
N GLU A 143 -4.04 -4.15 27.22
CA GLU A 143 -4.96 -5.28 27.45
C GLU A 143 -5.45 -5.39 28.90
N LYS A 144 -4.79 -4.71 29.84
CA LYS A 144 -5.06 -4.73 31.28
C LYS A 144 -5.10 -3.32 31.87
#